data_AF-A0A2G2ZRF3-F1
#
_entry.id   AF-A0A2G2ZRF3-F1
#
_cell.length_a   1.000
_cell.length_b   1.000
_cell.length_c   1.000
_cell.angle_alpha   90.00
_cell.angle_beta   90.00
_cell.angle_gamma   90.00
#
_symmetry.space_group_name_H-M   'P 1'
#
loop_
_entity.id
_entity.type
_entity.pdbx_description
1 polymer ?
#
loop_
_entity_poly.entity_id
_entity_poly.type
_entity_poly.pdbx_seq_one_letter_code
_entity_poly.pdbx_strand_id
1 'polypeptide(L)'
;MEEDWGEIFRDIRVMEDAQKMDEKEYDIGQANEDYIVNLVTAENEIVNAGLNSRLPSRIMHHAWLLQVRNTAISNIVRVGGPLGVGQIIVYTAMVYVDRFLSLMPIQKGRFLVAKLLSVACLLLANEEDRYTDDDEEELSRYEEFANCNMRSIMNMANSVLEQFEGNMTCVTPIEFTRYFLSKFCKENSRKDYVKIKTVEVIMSTLGADVKLMSLRPSIVGVAATLLTSNPNILTKEQIKSKIAARLPPKWLIPLDEVYSCYNRLLETNRQRLDIS
;
A
#
# COMPACT_ATOMS: atom_id res chain seq x y z
N MET A 1 -21.55 -28.44 -19.62
CA MET A 1 -22.13 -27.27 -20.27
C MET A 1 -21.16 -26.15 -20.04
N GLU A 2 -20.36 -25.85 -21.06
CA GLU A 2 -19.39 -24.75 -21.07
C GLU A 2 -20.16 -23.45 -21.22
N GLU A 3 -20.00 -22.53 -20.27
CA GLU A 3 -20.43 -21.14 -20.45
C GLU A 3 -19.36 -20.42 -21.27
N ASP A 4 -19.77 -19.96 -22.44
CA ASP A 4 -18.96 -19.28 -23.44
C ASP A 4 -18.70 -17.82 -22.99
N TRP A 5 -17.51 -17.59 -22.43
CA TRP A 5 -17.02 -16.27 -22.01
C TRP A 5 -16.35 -15.49 -23.17
N GLY A 6 -16.52 -15.94 -24.41
CA GLY A 6 -15.83 -15.44 -25.61
C GLY A 6 -16.12 -13.99 -26.00
N GLU A 7 -17.16 -13.36 -25.45
CA GLU A 7 -17.48 -11.95 -25.75
C GLU A 7 -16.82 -10.93 -24.80
N ILE A 8 -16.41 -11.31 -23.59
CA ILE A 8 -15.84 -10.38 -22.58
C ILE A 8 -14.42 -9.91 -22.95
N PHE A 9 -13.70 -10.68 -23.77
CA PHE A 9 -12.28 -10.50 -24.01
C PHE A 9 -11.92 -9.56 -25.19
N ARG A 10 -12.88 -8.86 -25.80
CA ARG A 10 -12.61 -8.08 -27.03
C ARG A 10 -12.17 -6.62 -26.83
N ASP A 11 -12.43 -5.99 -25.68
CA ASP A 11 -12.24 -4.53 -25.54
C ASP A 11 -11.30 -4.11 -24.40
N ILE A 12 -10.02 -4.44 -24.49
CA ILE A 12 -8.99 -3.79 -23.64
C ILE A 12 -7.86 -3.28 -24.53
N ARG A 13 -8.01 -2.05 -25.04
CA ARG A 13 -6.90 -1.22 -25.55
C ARG A 13 -6.63 -0.03 -24.62
N VAL A 14 -5.35 0.09 -24.28
CA VAL A 14 -4.52 1.25 -23.90
C VAL A 14 -5.24 2.49 -23.35
N MET A 15 -4.86 2.90 -22.13
CA MET A 15 -4.69 4.31 -21.79
C MET A 15 -3.50 4.47 -20.83
N GLU A 16 -2.39 5.02 -21.37
CA GLU A 16 -1.58 5.99 -20.63
C GLU A 16 -2.41 7.28 -20.63
N ASP A 17 -2.79 7.75 -19.45
CA ASP A 17 -3.01 9.17 -19.17
C ASP A 17 -3.05 9.33 -17.64
N ALA A 18 -2.21 10.22 -17.13
CA ALA A 18 -2.21 10.61 -15.73
C ALA A 18 -3.46 11.45 -15.44
N GLN A 19 -4.57 10.81 -15.08
CA GLN A 19 -5.66 11.52 -14.41
C GLN A 19 -5.19 11.92 -13.02
N LYS A 20 -5.15 13.23 -12.77
CA LYS A 20 -5.05 13.77 -11.41
C LYS A 20 -6.18 13.17 -10.60
N MET A 21 -5.83 12.32 -9.64
CA MET A 21 -6.74 11.94 -8.58
C MET A 21 -7.18 13.23 -7.90
N ASP A 22 -8.47 13.50 -7.86
CA ASP A 22 -8.99 14.57 -7.03
C ASP A 22 -8.69 14.13 -5.58
N GLU A 23 -7.74 14.81 -4.93
CA GLU A 23 -7.32 14.50 -3.57
C GLU A 23 -8.50 14.84 -2.64
N LYS A 24 -9.38 13.87 -2.38
CA LYS A 24 -10.10 13.88 -1.10
C LYS A 24 -9.02 13.99 -0.02
N GLU A 25 -9.12 15.00 0.84
CA GLU A 25 -8.17 15.24 1.93
C GLU A 25 -8.32 14.11 2.97
N TYR A 26 -7.69 12.97 2.70
CA TYR A 26 -7.59 11.89 3.68
C TYR A 26 -6.59 12.29 4.77
N ASP A 27 -6.92 12.03 6.04
CA ASP A 27 -6.03 12.33 7.15
C ASP A 27 -4.77 11.44 7.07
N ILE A 28 -3.62 12.06 6.84
CA ILE A 28 -2.34 11.42 6.50
C ILE A 28 -1.54 11.13 7.79
N GLY A 29 -2.27 10.87 8.87
CA GLY A 29 -1.78 10.73 10.24
C GLY A 29 -1.50 12.04 10.96
N GLN A 30 -1.14 11.96 12.25
CA GLN A 30 -0.83 13.11 13.10
C GLN A 30 0.68 13.26 13.33
N ALA A 31 1.15 14.50 13.56
CA ALA A 31 2.56 14.76 13.85
C ALA A 31 2.92 14.65 15.35
N ASN A 32 2.00 14.23 16.21
CA ASN A 32 2.26 14.08 17.64
C ASN A 32 2.89 12.73 17.98
N GLU A 33 3.66 12.69 19.07
CA GLU A 33 4.45 11.49 19.41
C GLU A 33 3.60 10.34 19.94
N ASP A 34 2.49 10.61 20.62
CA ASP A 34 1.63 9.57 21.21
C ASP A 34 0.90 8.76 20.13
N TYR A 35 0.36 9.43 19.11
CA TYR A 35 -0.24 8.79 17.94
C TYR A 35 0.76 7.85 17.25
N ILE A 36 1.99 8.31 17.04
CA ILE A 36 2.98 7.47 16.35
C ILE A 36 3.49 6.34 17.26
N VAL A 37 3.57 6.54 18.57
CA VAL A 37 3.85 5.43 19.52
C VAL A 37 2.79 4.35 19.39
N ASN A 38 1.51 4.72 19.24
CA ASN A 38 0.43 3.75 18.99
C ASN A 38 0.59 3.04 17.63
N LEU A 39 0.94 3.77 16.55
CA LEU A 39 1.22 3.16 15.26
C LEU A 39 2.39 2.17 15.30
N VAL A 40 3.49 2.52 15.98
CA VAL A 40 4.63 1.62 16.17
C VAL A 40 4.24 0.40 17.00
N THR A 41 3.35 0.56 17.97
CA THR A 41 2.84 -0.56 18.79
C THR A 41 2.01 -1.51 17.93
N ALA A 42 1.05 -1.00 17.16
CA ALA A 42 0.24 -1.78 16.22
C ALA A 42 1.12 -2.47 15.14
N GLU A 43 2.13 -1.77 14.62
CA GLU A 43 3.09 -2.35 13.69
C GLU A 43 3.83 -3.55 14.30
N ASN A 44 4.26 -3.45 15.57
CA ASN A 44 4.93 -4.55 16.25
C ASN A 44 4.01 -5.76 16.45
N GLU A 45 2.73 -5.55 16.73
CA GLU A 45 1.73 -6.62 16.82
C GLU A 45 1.57 -7.36 15.49
N ILE A 46 1.48 -6.63 14.38
CA ILE A 46 1.42 -7.19 13.02
C ILE A 46 2.67 -8.01 12.69
N VAL A 47 3.85 -7.48 13.03
CA VAL A 47 5.14 -8.16 12.81
C VAL A 47 5.24 -9.43 13.65
N ASN A 48 4.86 -9.38 14.92
CA ASN A 48 4.88 -10.53 15.83
C ASN A 48 3.92 -11.63 15.39
N ALA A 49 2.77 -11.27 14.80
CA ALA A 49 1.85 -12.21 14.18
C ALA A 49 2.40 -12.81 12.85
N GLY A 50 3.52 -12.28 12.34
CA GLY A 50 4.18 -12.79 11.13
C GLY A 50 3.37 -12.56 9.86
N LEU A 51 2.62 -11.45 9.80
CA LEU A 51 1.69 -11.14 8.72
C LEU A 51 2.37 -10.55 7.47
N ASN A 52 3.55 -9.92 7.61
CA ASN A 52 4.20 -9.17 6.52
C ASN A 52 5.26 -9.97 5.73
N SER A 53 5.74 -11.11 6.23
CA SER A 53 6.97 -11.75 5.73
C SER A 53 6.77 -12.97 4.83
N ARG A 54 5.54 -13.47 4.69
CA ARG A 54 5.29 -14.78 4.06
C ARG A 54 5.21 -14.74 2.53
N LEU A 55 4.71 -13.66 1.94
CA LEU A 55 4.47 -13.59 0.49
C LEU A 55 5.74 -13.73 -0.36
N PRO A 56 6.86 -13.02 -0.08
CA PRO A 56 8.05 -13.12 -0.93
C PRO A 56 8.57 -14.55 -1.06
N SER A 57 8.61 -15.30 0.05
CA SER A 57 9.00 -16.71 0.04
C SER A 57 8.04 -17.57 -0.78
N ARG A 58 6.73 -17.36 -0.64
CA ARG A 58 5.73 -18.08 -1.43
C ARG A 58 5.86 -17.79 -2.94
N ILE A 59 6.11 -16.54 -3.33
CA ILE A 59 6.31 -16.17 -4.74
C ILE A 59 7.53 -16.90 -5.33
N MET A 60 8.61 -17.08 -4.56
CA MET A 60 9.79 -17.84 -5.02
C MET A 60 9.45 -19.30 -5.38
N HIS A 61 8.52 -19.92 -4.66
CA HIS A 61 8.06 -21.29 -4.94
C HIS A 61 6.87 -21.34 -5.92
N HIS A 62 6.14 -20.24 -6.06
CA HIS A 62 4.88 -20.17 -6.81
C HIS A 62 4.77 -18.85 -7.57
N ALA A 63 5.49 -18.74 -8.69
CA ALA A 63 5.59 -17.53 -9.50
C ALA A 63 4.24 -16.96 -9.98
N TRP A 64 3.20 -17.78 -10.09
CA TRP A 64 1.85 -17.33 -10.45
C TRP A 64 1.24 -16.35 -9.41
N LEU A 65 1.68 -16.39 -8.15
CA LEU A 65 1.25 -15.43 -7.13
C LEU A 65 1.66 -14.00 -7.49
N LEU A 66 2.82 -13.82 -8.13
CA LEU A 66 3.26 -12.51 -8.61
C LEU A 66 2.35 -12.00 -9.73
N GLN A 67 1.87 -12.87 -10.61
CA GLN A 67 0.93 -12.50 -11.69
C GLN A 67 -0.42 -12.06 -11.11
N VAL A 68 -0.91 -12.77 -10.09
CA VAL A 68 -2.14 -12.40 -9.36
C VAL A 68 -1.97 -11.05 -8.68
N ARG A 69 -0.85 -10.84 -7.98
CA ARG A 69 -0.52 -9.57 -7.33
C ARG A 69 -0.46 -8.40 -8.32
N ASN A 70 0.23 -8.58 -9.44
CA ASN A 70 0.33 -7.54 -10.48
C ASN A 70 -1.04 -7.23 -11.11
N THR A 71 -1.87 -8.25 -11.30
CA THR A 71 -3.25 -8.07 -11.77
C THR A 71 -4.07 -7.29 -10.75
N ALA A 72 -3.92 -7.60 -9.46
CA ALA A 72 -4.62 -6.89 -8.39
C ALA A 72 -4.21 -5.41 -8.29
N ILE A 73 -2.91 -5.10 -8.42
CA ILE A 73 -2.41 -3.72 -8.44
C ILE A 73 -3.06 -2.94 -9.58
N SER A 74 -2.99 -3.47 -10.81
CA SER A 74 -3.57 -2.81 -11.97
C SER A 74 -5.07 -2.59 -11.81
N ASN A 75 -5.78 -3.58 -11.27
CA ASN A 75 -7.22 -3.49 -11.10
C ASN A 75 -7.63 -2.55 -9.96
N ILE A 76 -6.91 -2.50 -8.84
CA ILE A 76 -7.14 -1.53 -7.76
C ILE A 76 -6.95 -0.10 -8.27
N VAL A 77 -5.89 0.18 -9.04
CA VAL A 77 -5.67 1.52 -9.59
C VAL A 77 -6.78 1.89 -10.58
N ARG A 78 -7.17 0.94 -11.45
CA ARG A 78 -8.24 1.14 -12.44
C ARG A 78 -9.60 1.42 -11.82
N VAL A 79 -9.94 0.72 -10.74
CA VAL A 79 -11.25 0.86 -10.05
C VAL A 79 -11.22 2.02 -9.06
N GLY A 80 -10.15 2.16 -8.29
CA GLY A 80 -10.00 3.18 -7.26
C GLY A 80 -9.90 4.60 -7.80
N GLY A 81 -9.24 4.80 -8.95
CA GLY A 81 -9.09 6.12 -9.56
C GLY A 81 -10.43 6.83 -9.80
N PRO A 82 -11.36 6.26 -10.59
CA PRO A 82 -12.70 6.81 -10.80
C PRO A 82 -13.56 6.92 -9.53
N LEU A 83 -13.30 6.06 -8.53
CA LEU A 83 -13.96 6.13 -7.22
C LEU A 83 -13.46 7.31 -6.36
N GLY A 84 -12.30 7.88 -6.68
CA GLY A 84 -11.68 8.95 -5.89
C GLY A 84 -11.10 8.45 -4.57
N VAL A 85 -10.71 7.17 -4.49
CA VAL A 85 -10.13 6.60 -3.27
C VAL A 85 -8.73 7.15 -3.02
N GLY A 86 -8.40 7.43 -1.76
CA GLY A 86 -7.10 7.96 -1.37
C GLY A 86 -5.95 6.95 -1.55
N GLN A 87 -4.72 7.46 -1.68
CA GLN A 87 -3.52 6.62 -1.79
C GLN A 87 -3.31 5.71 -0.58
N ILE A 88 -3.70 6.16 0.63
CA ILE A 88 -3.69 5.34 1.84
C ILE A 88 -4.60 4.11 1.71
N ILE A 89 -5.81 4.27 1.18
CA ILE A 89 -6.76 3.18 0.93
C ILE A 89 -6.21 2.21 -0.12
N VAL A 90 -5.64 2.72 -1.21
CA VAL A 90 -4.99 1.88 -2.23
C VAL A 90 -3.87 1.04 -1.62
N TYR A 91 -3.04 1.64 -0.77
CA TYR A 91 -1.95 0.95 -0.10
C TYR A 91 -2.49 -0.13 0.86
N THR A 92 -3.49 0.20 1.67
CA THR A 92 -4.17 -0.73 2.59
C THR A 92 -4.79 -1.90 1.85
N ALA A 93 -5.50 -1.65 0.73
CA ALA A 93 -6.06 -2.69 -0.12
C ALA A 93 -4.99 -3.65 -0.62
N MET A 94 -3.82 -3.13 -1.01
CA MET A 94 -2.68 -3.95 -1.43
C MET A 94 -2.05 -4.76 -0.28
N VAL A 95 -2.02 -4.22 0.94
CA VAL A 95 -1.62 -5.00 2.13
C VAL A 95 -2.58 -6.16 2.36
N TYR A 96 -3.89 -5.95 2.20
CA TYR A 96 -4.88 -7.03 2.29
C TYR A 96 -4.71 -8.07 1.19
N VAL A 97 -4.46 -7.66 -0.06
CA VAL A 97 -4.13 -8.60 -1.15
C VAL A 97 -2.90 -9.42 -0.78
N ASP A 98 -1.80 -8.78 -0.37
CA ASP A 98 -0.54 -9.46 -0.07
C ASP A 98 -0.68 -10.43 1.12
N ARG A 99 -1.46 -10.07 2.14
CA ARG A 99 -1.80 -10.93 3.28
C ARG A 99 -2.70 -12.10 2.88
N PHE A 100 -3.71 -11.87 2.03
CA PHE A 100 -4.57 -12.95 1.53
C PHE A 100 -3.76 -13.97 0.73
N LEU A 101 -2.91 -13.50 -0.20
CA LEU A 101 -2.01 -14.35 -0.98
C LEU A 101 -0.98 -15.09 -0.10
N SER A 102 -0.61 -14.50 1.05
CA SER A 102 0.26 -15.13 2.04
C SER A 102 -0.39 -16.30 2.77
N LEU A 103 -1.71 -16.27 2.97
CA LEU A 103 -2.44 -17.25 3.77
C LEU A 103 -3.19 -18.29 2.91
N MET A 104 -3.60 -17.93 1.69
CA MET A 104 -4.49 -18.78 0.89
C MET A 104 -3.88 -20.15 0.57
N PRO A 105 -4.66 -21.25 0.56
CA PRO A 105 -4.19 -22.54 0.09
C PRO A 105 -3.74 -22.52 -1.38
N ILE A 106 -2.69 -23.28 -1.70
CA ILE A 106 -2.17 -23.38 -3.06
C ILE A 106 -2.98 -24.42 -3.82
N GLN A 107 -4.03 -23.97 -4.50
CA GLN A 107 -4.82 -24.81 -5.39
C GLN A 107 -4.69 -24.29 -6.84
N LYS A 108 -4.30 -25.17 -7.76
CA LYS A 108 -4.23 -24.87 -9.20
C LYS A 108 -5.63 -24.47 -9.69
N GLY A 109 -5.76 -23.31 -10.34
CA GLY A 109 -7.02 -22.86 -10.96
C GLY A 109 -7.60 -21.53 -10.46
N ARG A 110 -7.02 -20.90 -9.43
CA ARG A 110 -7.59 -19.69 -8.79
C ARG A 110 -7.09 -18.34 -9.32
N PHE A 111 -6.41 -18.30 -10.47
CA PHE A 111 -5.86 -17.04 -11.02
C PHE A 111 -6.94 -16.02 -11.43
N LEU A 112 -8.15 -16.50 -11.75
CA LEU A 112 -9.30 -15.67 -12.13
C LEU A 112 -9.87 -14.83 -10.98
N VAL A 113 -9.49 -15.13 -9.74
CA VAL A 113 -9.97 -14.41 -8.54
C VAL A 113 -9.19 -13.11 -8.31
N ALA A 114 -8.10 -12.85 -9.03
CA ALA A 114 -7.24 -11.68 -8.80
C ALA A 114 -8.02 -10.35 -8.85
N LYS A 115 -8.87 -10.16 -9.86
CA LYS A 115 -9.68 -8.95 -10.02
C LYS A 115 -10.74 -8.82 -8.92
N LEU A 116 -11.41 -9.93 -8.58
CA LEU A 116 -12.43 -9.94 -7.55
C LEU A 116 -11.83 -9.71 -6.16
N LEU A 117 -10.71 -10.37 -5.85
CA LEU A 117 -9.93 -10.15 -4.64
C LEU A 117 -9.51 -8.69 -4.52
N SER A 118 -9.00 -8.10 -5.59
CA SER A 118 -8.51 -6.73 -5.54
C SER A 118 -9.62 -5.73 -5.25
N VAL A 119 -10.81 -5.92 -5.84
CA VAL A 119 -11.98 -5.06 -5.62
C VAL A 119 -12.53 -5.26 -4.21
N ALA A 120 -12.62 -6.50 -3.74
CA ALA A 120 -13.04 -6.79 -2.37
C ALA A 120 -12.08 -6.21 -1.32
N CYS A 121 -10.76 -6.31 -1.54
CA CYS A 121 -9.77 -5.67 -0.66
C CYS A 121 -9.83 -4.15 -0.72
N LEU A 122 -10.13 -3.56 -1.88
CA LEU A 122 -10.33 -2.12 -2.01
C LEU A 122 -11.57 -1.65 -1.26
N LEU A 123 -12.67 -2.40 -1.41
CA LEU A 123 -13.91 -2.20 -0.71
C LEU A 123 -13.66 -2.18 0.81
N LEU A 124 -13.09 -3.27 1.36
CA LEU A 124 -12.75 -3.40 2.78
C LEU A 124 -11.75 -2.36 3.29
N ALA A 125 -10.89 -1.81 2.43
CA ALA A 125 -9.92 -0.78 2.82
C ALA A 125 -10.52 0.63 2.81
N ASN A 126 -11.57 0.84 2.02
CA ASN A 126 -12.29 2.11 1.94
C ASN A 126 -13.38 2.23 3.02
N GLU A 127 -13.78 1.10 3.60
CA GLU A 127 -14.70 1.07 4.73
C GLU A 127 -13.97 1.29 6.06
N GLU A 128 -14.37 2.33 6.78
CA GLU A 128 -13.89 2.57 8.16
C GLU A 128 -14.87 2.01 9.21
N ASP A 129 -16.15 1.83 8.87
CA ASP A 129 -17.16 1.13 9.67
C ASP A 129 -18.22 0.51 8.75
N ARG A 130 -18.72 -0.67 9.12
CA ARG A 130 -19.49 -1.61 8.29
C ARG A 130 -20.72 -0.97 7.63
N TYR A 131 -20.91 -1.22 6.33
CA TYR A 131 -22.05 -0.82 5.49
C TYR A 131 -23.37 -0.58 6.24
N THR A 132 -23.92 0.63 6.10
CA THR A 132 -25.31 0.97 6.43
C THR A 132 -26.13 1.14 5.15
N ASP A 133 -27.45 1.15 5.25
CA ASP A 133 -28.36 1.21 4.09
C ASP A 133 -28.17 2.48 3.19
N ASP A 134 -27.41 3.49 3.64
CA ASP A 134 -27.08 4.69 2.86
C ASP A 134 -25.95 4.49 1.82
N ASP A 135 -25.37 3.29 1.71
CA ASP A 135 -24.19 3.02 0.86
C ASP A 135 -24.52 2.50 -0.56
N GLU A 136 -25.79 2.37 -0.95
CA GLU A 136 -26.18 1.76 -2.24
C GLU A 136 -25.55 2.44 -3.47
N GLU A 137 -25.36 3.76 -3.45
CA GLU A 137 -24.73 4.51 -4.54
C GLU A 137 -23.24 4.17 -4.68
N GLU A 138 -22.49 4.15 -3.57
CA GLU A 138 -21.07 3.78 -3.58
C GLU A 138 -20.89 2.33 -4.03
N LEU A 139 -21.72 1.41 -3.54
CA LEU A 139 -21.67 0.01 -3.93
C LEU A 139 -21.96 -0.21 -5.42
N SER A 140 -22.91 0.55 -5.98
CA SER A 140 -23.22 0.53 -7.42
C SER A 140 -22.02 0.98 -8.26
N ARG A 141 -21.26 1.99 -7.79
CA ARG A 141 -20.04 2.44 -8.47
C ARG A 141 -18.95 1.36 -8.47
N TYR A 142 -18.82 0.59 -7.38
CA TYR A 142 -17.92 -0.56 -7.35
C TYR A 142 -18.31 -1.61 -8.39
N GLU A 143 -19.60 -1.93 -8.55
CA GLU A 143 -20.06 -2.87 -9.58
C GLU A 143 -19.72 -2.38 -10.99
N GLU A 144 -20.02 -1.11 -11.28
CA GLU A 144 -19.79 -0.47 -12.57
C GLU A 144 -18.30 -0.52 -12.94
N PHE A 145 -17.43 0.01 -12.07
CA PHE A 145 -16.00 0.09 -12.38
C PHE A 145 -15.30 -1.27 -12.32
N ALA A 146 -15.71 -2.17 -11.43
CA ALA A 146 -15.16 -3.51 -11.35
C ALA A 146 -15.60 -4.42 -12.51
N ASN A 147 -16.72 -4.12 -13.16
CA ASN A 147 -17.43 -5.02 -14.06
C ASN A 147 -17.68 -6.39 -13.37
N CYS A 148 -18.15 -6.33 -12.13
CA CYS A 148 -18.41 -7.49 -11.27
C CYS A 148 -19.68 -7.23 -10.47
N ASN A 149 -20.56 -8.23 -10.32
CA ASN A 149 -21.74 -8.06 -9.48
C ASN A 149 -21.37 -7.97 -7.99
N MET A 150 -22.16 -7.21 -7.24
CA MET A 150 -21.92 -6.86 -5.84
C MET A 150 -21.94 -8.09 -4.96
N ARG A 151 -22.81 -9.06 -5.27
CA ARG A 151 -22.87 -10.34 -4.57
C ARG A 151 -21.52 -11.06 -4.60
N SER A 152 -20.84 -11.06 -5.74
CA SER A 152 -19.53 -11.69 -5.89
C SER A 152 -18.47 -10.91 -5.12
N ILE A 153 -18.52 -9.58 -5.16
CA ILE A 153 -17.60 -8.71 -4.41
C ILE A 153 -17.74 -8.95 -2.91
N MET A 154 -18.97 -8.96 -2.39
CA MET A 154 -19.27 -9.22 -0.97
C MET A 154 -18.87 -10.63 -0.53
N ASN A 155 -19.15 -11.66 -1.35
CA ASN A 155 -18.70 -13.01 -1.04
C ASN A 155 -17.18 -13.11 -0.92
N MET A 156 -16.46 -12.39 -1.79
CA MET A 156 -15.01 -12.32 -1.73
C MET A 156 -14.53 -11.51 -0.52
N ALA A 157 -15.18 -10.40 -0.18
CA ALA A 157 -14.87 -9.60 1.01
C ALA A 157 -15.04 -10.42 2.29
N ASN A 158 -16.14 -11.18 2.41
CA ASN A 158 -16.35 -12.11 3.51
C ASN A 158 -15.27 -13.19 3.56
N SER A 159 -14.83 -13.72 2.41
CA SER A 159 -13.72 -14.67 2.37
C SER A 159 -12.40 -14.07 2.87
N VAL A 160 -12.14 -12.78 2.62
CA VAL A 160 -10.97 -12.06 3.16
C VAL A 160 -11.10 -11.92 4.66
N LEU A 161 -12.26 -11.50 5.16
CA LEU A 161 -12.53 -11.35 6.60
C LEU A 161 -12.37 -12.67 7.36
N GLU A 162 -12.95 -13.76 6.85
CA GLU A 162 -12.82 -15.10 7.42
C GLU A 162 -11.37 -15.56 7.45
N GLN A 163 -10.64 -15.37 6.35
CA GLN A 163 -9.22 -15.74 6.25
C GLN A 163 -8.33 -14.94 7.21
N PHE A 164 -8.76 -13.73 7.60
CA PHE A 164 -8.02 -12.86 8.53
C PHE A 164 -8.52 -13.01 9.97
N GLU A 165 -9.49 -13.91 10.22
CA GLU A 165 -10.15 -14.08 11.51
C GLU A 165 -10.74 -12.75 12.03
N GLY A 166 -11.21 -11.91 11.11
CA GLY A 166 -11.72 -10.56 11.39
C GLY A 166 -10.66 -9.52 11.77
N ASN A 167 -9.38 -9.89 11.89
CA ASN A 167 -8.30 -8.96 12.21
C ASN A 167 -7.84 -8.23 10.94
N MET A 168 -8.47 -7.10 10.64
CA MET A 168 -8.13 -6.20 9.54
C MET A 168 -7.08 -5.15 9.91
N THR A 169 -6.44 -5.24 11.09
CA THR A 169 -5.46 -4.25 11.54
C THR A 169 -4.36 -4.06 10.49
N CYS A 170 -4.18 -2.81 10.08
CA CYS A 170 -3.22 -2.39 9.08
C CYS A 170 -2.51 -1.13 9.58
N VAL A 171 -1.22 -1.02 9.27
CA VAL A 171 -0.45 0.21 9.42
C VAL A 171 0.24 0.45 8.09
N THR A 172 0.16 1.67 7.58
CA THR A 172 0.74 2.06 6.30
C THR A 172 1.93 3.01 6.50
N PRO A 173 2.93 3.02 5.60
CA PRO A 173 4.01 4.00 5.67
C PRO A 173 3.50 5.44 5.53
N ILE A 174 2.34 5.62 4.89
CA ILE A 174 1.73 6.93 4.61
C ILE A 174 1.36 7.63 5.92
N GLU A 175 0.83 6.91 6.91
CA GLU A 175 0.44 7.46 8.22
C GLU A 175 1.62 8.04 9.02
N PHE A 176 2.84 7.57 8.77
CA PHE A 176 4.04 8.13 9.40
C PHE A 176 4.55 9.42 8.73
N THR A 177 4.07 9.74 7.53
CA THR A 177 4.65 10.77 6.67
C THR A 177 4.66 12.13 7.36
N ARG A 178 3.53 12.57 7.93
CA ARG A 178 3.45 13.88 8.62
C ARG A 178 4.42 13.98 9.79
N TYR A 179 4.55 12.93 10.59
CA TYR A 179 5.51 12.91 11.69
C TYR A 179 6.96 12.98 11.18
N PHE A 180 7.36 12.12 10.25
CA PHE A 180 8.74 12.11 9.77
C PHE A 180 9.11 13.40 9.04
N LEU A 181 8.19 14.00 8.28
CA LEU A 181 8.40 15.33 7.69
C LEU A 181 8.65 16.39 8.76
N SER A 182 7.88 16.39 9.85
CA SER A 182 8.10 17.34 10.95
C SER A 182 9.50 17.22 11.58
N LYS A 183 10.09 16.02 11.54
CA LYS A 183 11.41 15.73 12.11
C LYS A 183 12.57 15.97 11.12
N PHE A 184 12.36 15.69 9.83
CA PHE A 184 13.44 15.71 8.82
C PHE A 184 13.38 16.87 7.84
N CYS A 185 12.21 17.44 7.57
CA CYS A 185 12.02 18.58 6.66
C CYS A 185 11.83 19.89 7.45
N LYS A 186 12.90 20.67 7.59
CA LYS A 186 12.87 21.94 8.35
C LYS A 186 12.25 23.10 7.58
N GLU A 187 12.34 23.07 6.26
CA GLU A 187 11.95 24.18 5.41
C GLU A 187 10.45 24.12 5.12
N ASN A 188 9.67 24.97 5.79
CA ASN A 188 8.21 24.96 5.69
C ASN A 188 7.70 25.16 4.25
N SER A 189 8.36 25.99 3.45
CA SER A 189 7.99 26.24 2.05
C SER A 189 8.04 24.99 1.17
N ARG A 190 8.80 23.96 1.56
CA ARG A 190 8.96 22.72 0.79
C ARG A 190 8.15 21.56 1.35
N LYS A 191 7.52 21.70 2.53
CA LYS A 191 6.90 20.57 3.22
C LYS A 191 5.82 19.89 2.39
N ASP A 192 4.96 20.65 1.70
CA ASP A 192 3.89 20.09 0.89
C ASP A 192 4.43 19.36 -0.36
N TYR A 193 5.42 19.95 -1.03
CA TYR A 193 6.11 19.28 -2.14
C TYR A 193 6.79 17.98 -1.68
N VAL A 194 7.56 18.02 -0.59
CA VAL A 194 8.26 16.84 -0.05
C VAL A 194 7.26 15.79 0.41
N LYS A 195 6.13 16.19 0.98
CA LYS A 195 5.03 15.31 1.36
C LYS A 195 4.48 14.56 0.15
N ILE A 196 4.10 15.26 -0.91
CA ILE A 196 3.61 14.64 -2.16
C ILE A 196 4.65 13.66 -2.69
N LYS A 197 5.92 14.08 -2.81
CA LYS A 197 7.01 13.20 -3.26
C LYS A 197 7.24 11.99 -2.35
N THR A 198 7.08 12.15 -1.04
CA THR A 198 7.22 11.04 -0.08
C THR A 198 6.15 9.99 -0.32
N VAL A 199 4.90 10.42 -0.50
CA VAL A 199 3.80 9.49 -0.77
C VAL A 199 3.96 8.86 -2.15
N GLU A 200 4.35 9.60 -3.19
CA GLU A 200 4.68 9.03 -4.52
C GLU A 200 5.75 7.93 -4.42
N VAL A 201 6.83 8.16 -3.67
CA VAL A 201 7.89 7.17 -3.44
C VAL A 201 7.35 5.95 -2.67
N ILE A 202 6.53 6.16 -1.65
CA ILE A 202 5.88 5.05 -0.92
C ILE A 202 4.99 4.24 -1.86
N MET A 203 4.15 4.88 -2.67
CA MET A 203 3.25 4.21 -3.61
C MET A 203 4.01 3.45 -4.70
N SER A 204 5.22 3.90 -5.07
CA SER A 204 6.07 3.17 -6.02
C SER A 204 6.43 1.76 -5.54
N THR A 205 6.38 1.49 -4.23
CA THR A 205 6.66 0.16 -3.65
C THR A 205 5.65 -0.91 -4.08
N LEU A 206 4.42 -0.51 -4.44
CA LEU A 206 3.37 -1.42 -4.91
C LEU A 206 3.84 -2.19 -6.15
N GLY A 207 4.33 -1.47 -7.16
CA GLY A 207 4.81 -2.01 -8.44
C GLY A 207 6.28 -2.41 -8.47
N ALA A 208 7.02 -2.17 -7.38
CA ALA A 208 8.41 -2.57 -7.25
C ALA A 208 8.53 -4.02 -6.71
N ASP A 209 9.58 -4.29 -5.93
CA ASP A 209 9.77 -5.60 -5.29
C ASP A 209 8.78 -5.80 -4.13
N VAL A 210 8.08 -6.93 -4.12
CA VAL A 210 7.24 -7.41 -3.02
C VAL A 210 7.95 -7.33 -1.65
N LYS A 211 9.27 -7.48 -1.61
CA LYS A 211 10.05 -7.34 -0.37
C LYS A 211 9.95 -5.95 0.25
N LEU A 212 9.75 -4.88 -0.53
CA LEU A 212 9.59 -3.52 0.01
C LEU A 212 8.26 -3.39 0.75
N MET A 213 7.20 -4.00 0.25
CA MET A 213 5.89 -4.08 0.93
C MET A 213 5.90 -4.99 2.15
N SER A 214 6.84 -5.94 2.22
CA SER A 214 7.07 -6.80 3.39
C SER A 214 7.89 -6.14 4.50
N LEU A 215 8.49 -4.97 4.26
CA LEU A 215 9.20 -4.22 5.31
C LEU A 215 8.21 -3.62 6.29
N ARG A 216 8.71 -3.25 7.47
CA ARG A 216 7.91 -2.48 8.43
C ARG A 216 7.50 -1.13 7.82
N PRO A 217 6.21 -0.75 7.88
CA PRO A 217 5.73 0.57 7.47
C PRO A 217 6.59 1.75 7.91
N SER A 218 7.06 1.76 9.17
CA SER A 218 7.93 2.77 9.75
C SER A 218 9.29 2.87 9.03
N ILE A 219 9.88 1.74 8.63
CA ILE A 219 11.14 1.69 7.88
C ILE A 219 10.97 2.32 6.50
N VAL A 220 9.89 1.95 5.79
CA VAL A 220 9.58 2.51 4.47
C VAL A 220 9.31 4.01 4.57
N GLY A 221 8.54 4.44 5.58
CA GLY A 221 8.22 5.84 5.84
C GLY A 221 9.45 6.69 6.14
N VAL A 222 10.35 6.23 7.02
CA VAL A 222 11.63 6.92 7.29
C VAL A 222 12.49 7.01 6.04
N ALA A 223 12.68 5.89 5.34
CA ALA A 223 13.53 5.84 4.16
C ALA A 223 13.01 6.76 3.04
N ALA A 224 11.71 6.70 2.74
CA ALA A 224 11.08 7.57 1.75
C ALA A 224 11.18 9.05 2.13
N THR A 225 10.90 9.39 3.39
CA THR A 225 10.98 10.79 3.86
C THR A 225 12.42 11.31 3.80
N LEU A 226 13.41 10.50 4.19
CA LEU A 226 14.82 10.89 4.08
C LEU A 226 15.25 11.07 2.63
N LEU A 227 14.74 10.26 1.70
CA LEU A 227 15.06 10.35 0.28
C LEU A 227 14.53 11.62 -0.36
N THR A 228 13.33 12.06 0.02
CA THR A 228 12.65 13.21 -0.60
C THR A 228 12.94 14.54 0.10
N SER A 229 13.25 14.52 1.40
CA SER A 229 13.54 15.72 2.19
C SER A 229 14.98 16.23 2.06
N ASN A 230 15.88 15.45 1.45
CA ASN A 230 17.30 15.79 1.33
C ASN A 230 17.67 15.98 -0.15
N PRO A 231 18.38 17.05 -0.50
CA PRO A 231 18.77 17.32 -1.89
C PRO A 231 19.87 16.35 -2.39
N ASN A 232 20.66 15.79 -1.48
CA ASN A 232 21.78 14.92 -1.80
C ASN A 232 21.49 13.49 -1.33
N ILE A 233 22.05 12.52 -2.05
CA ILE A 233 22.06 11.11 -1.63
C ILE A 233 22.79 10.99 -0.29
N LEU A 234 22.13 10.36 0.68
CA LEU A 234 22.67 10.20 2.02
C LEU A 234 23.50 8.92 2.15
N THR A 235 24.65 9.02 2.83
CA THR A 235 25.39 7.85 3.29
C THR A 235 24.70 7.20 4.49
N LYS A 236 25.03 5.93 4.77
CA LYS A 236 24.53 5.21 5.95
C LYS A 236 24.76 5.97 7.26
N GLU A 237 25.93 6.60 7.41
CA GLU A 237 26.25 7.38 8.62
C GLU A 237 25.46 8.69 8.72
N GLN A 238 25.17 9.34 7.59
CA GLN A 238 24.29 10.51 7.59
C GLN A 238 22.85 10.15 7.95
N ILE A 239 22.35 9.00 7.47
CA ILE A 239 21.04 8.47 7.88
C ILE A 239 21.02 8.19 9.37
N LYS A 240 22.02 7.46 9.88
CA LYS A 240 22.16 7.17 11.32
C LYS A 240 22.13 8.43 12.16
N SER A 241 22.94 9.43 11.79
CA SER A 241 23.03 10.72 12.50
C SER A 241 21.68 11.46 12.50
N LYS A 242 20.98 11.51 11.35
CA LYS A 242 19.66 12.15 11.26
C LYS A 242 18.62 11.45 12.13
N ILE A 243 18.57 10.12 12.11
CA ILE A 243 17.66 9.31 12.94
C ILE A 243 17.94 9.56 14.42
N ALA A 244 19.19 9.39 14.85
CA ALA A 244 19.60 9.54 16.25
C ALA A 244 19.36 10.97 16.80
N ALA A 245 19.47 11.99 15.94
CA ALA A 245 19.28 13.38 16.34
C ALA A 245 17.81 13.83 16.39
N ARG A 246 16.88 13.08 15.80
CA ARG A 246 15.50 13.56 15.55
C ARG A 246 14.40 12.62 16.01
N LEU A 247 14.68 11.32 16.08
CA LEU A 247 13.71 10.31 16.50
C LEU A 247 13.96 9.89 17.96
N PRO A 248 12.91 9.55 18.73
CA PRO A 248 13.06 9.07 20.09
C PRO A 248 13.92 7.79 20.15
N PRO A 249 14.90 7.68 21.08
CA PRO A 249 15.76 6.49 21.20
C PRO A 249 14.99 5.19 21.45
N LYS A 250 13.78 5.27 22.02
CA LYS A 250 12.87 4.14 22.25
C LYS A 250 12.37 3.48 20.96
N TRP A 251 12.37 4.19 19.84
CA TRP A 251 12.02 3.61 18.55
C TRP A 251 13.28 2.95 17.99
N LEU A 252 13.43 1.66 18.29
CA LEU A 252 14.52 0.81 17.86
C LEU A 252 14.45 0.55 16.35
N ILE A 253 14.62 1.59 15.53
CA ILE A 253 14.56 1.49 14.08
C ILE A 253 15.86 0.84 13.57
N PRO A 254 15.78 -0.32 12.91
CA PRO A 254 16.96 -1.04 12.42
C PRO A 254 17.63 -0.27 11.27
N LEU A 255 18.79 0.32 11.56
CA LEU A 255 19.53 1.15 10.59
C LEU A 255 19.85 0.42 9.29
N ASP A 256 20.20 -0.87 9.36
CA ASP A 256 20.56 -1.67 8.20
C ASP A 256 19.37 -1.85 7.23
N GLU A 257 18.18 -2.09 7.78
CA GLU A 257 16.95 -2.21 6.99
C GLU A 257 16.54 -0.86 6.41
N VAL A 258 16.67 0.25 7.17
CA VAL A 258 16.41 1.60 6.64
C VAL A 258 17.35 1.93 5.50
N TYR A 259 18.65 1.67 5.65
CA TYR A 259 19.62 1.99 4.60
C TYR A 259 19.41 1.14 3.34
N SER A 260 19.12 -0.16 3.53
CA SER A 260 18.73 -1.05 2.43
C SER A 260 17.48 -0.53 1.71
N CYS A 261 16.42 -0.21 2.47
CA CYS A 261 15.18 0.34 1.92
C CYS A 261 15.44 1.66 1.16
N TYR A 262 16.22 2.57 1.74
CA TYR A 262 16.59 3.85 1.13
C TYR A 262 17.26 3.67 -0.23
N ASN A 263 18.28 2.81 -0.32
CA ASN A 263 18.99 2.58 -1.59
C ASN A 263 18.07 1.97 -2.65
N ARG A 264 17.19 1.06 -2.25
CA ARG A 264 16.22 0.45 -3.16
C ARG A 264 15.19 1.45 -3.66
N LEU A 265 14.65 2.30 -2.79
CA LEU A 265 13.74 3.37 -3.17
C LEU A 265 14.41 4.38 -4.11
N LEU A 266 15.69 4.69 -3.85
CA LEU A 266 16.50 5.53 -4.73
C LEU A 266 16.63 4.89 -6.12
N GLU A 267 16.99 3.61 -6.20
CA GLU A 267 17.13 2.87 -7.47
C GLU A 267 15.84 2.85 -8.28
N THR A 268 14.69 2.57 -7.66
CA THR A 268 13.40 2.47 -8.34
C THR A 268 12.78 3.82 -8.71
N ASN A 269 13.29 4.92 -8.15
CA ASN A 269 12.74 6.26 -8.35
C ASN A 269 13.74 7.28 -8.91
N ARG A 270 14.93 6.87 -9.38
CA ARG A 270 15.94 7.80 -9.94
C ARG A 270 15.38 8.76 -10.98
N GLN A 271 14.45 8.31 -11.83
CA GLN A 271 13.86 9.14 -12.89
C GLN A 271 12.78 10.12 -12.38
N ARG A 272 12.24 9.90 -11.17
CA ARG A 272 11.18 10.72 -10.56
C ARG A 272 11.70 11.75 -9.56
N LEU A 273 12.98 11.63 -9.19
CA LEU A 273 13.63 12.42 -8.17
C LEU A 273 14.57 13.41 -8.86
N ASP A 274 14.38 14.70 -8.60
CA ASP A 274 15.28 15.78 -9.05
C ASP A 274 16.55 15.81 -8.18
N ILE A 275 17.31 14.70 -8.17
CA ILE A 275 18.55 14.56 -7.39
C ILE A 275 19.74 14.75 -8.34
N SER A 276 20.55 15.77 -8.09
CA SER A 276 21.81 16.04 -8.81
C SER A 276 22.97 15.22 -8.24
#